data_AF-A0A852ZQQ2-F1
#
_entry.id   AF-A0A852ZQQ2-F1
#
_cell.length_a   1.000
_cell.length_b   1.000
_cell.length_c   1.000
_cell.angle_alpha   90.00
_cell.angle_beta   90.00
_cell.angle_gamma   90.00
#
_symmetry.space_group_name_H-M   'P 1'
#
loop_
_entity.id
_entity.type
_entity.pdbx_description
1 polymer ?
#
loop_
_entity_poly.entity_id
_entity_poly.type
_entity_poly.pdbx_seq_one_letter_code
_entity_poly.pdbx_strand_id
1 'polypeptide(L)'
;MTVRWVPRPLPSRGSWRPWRRRVLTTGLVTAALLTMGCPAVADQGPHGAECFGRPATITGAGTISGTPGDDVIVGSAGDDVIDGLGGDDRVCALSGADTIAGGLGDDRIDAGPGDDLAQGDVIRESGDAVGGGDDLLVMGDGDDLGSGDSVAFNGDASGGGHDRITAGPGDDQMAGDSTSFTGAASGAGDDVMHGGPGVDGLRGDSNALLRACDTPTCDTTGSGGDDHLDLGTDGGLLVIGDHNTFSPGATAIGAGEDVILGGAAGELLVGDSSADNAPVARGDVIKGRAGDDTLFGDNVDVDATRTVGTAGGRDRLEGGGGDDTLRAGPADDFLDGGPDVDFCDGEAGGDDVAVRCETVSAACEPSRRGSTPPGGPAEAV
;
A
#
# COMPACT_ATOMS: atom_id res chain seq x y z
N MET A 1 24.42 -28.82 -12.65
CA MET A 1 25.76 -28.23 -12.68
C MET A 1 26.03 -27.67 -11.29
N THR A 2 27.03 -28.20 -10.59
CA THR A 2 27.34 -27.86 -9.18
C THR A 2 28.39 -26.75 -9.14
N VAL A 3 28.02 -25.57 -8.64
CA VAL A 3 28.94 -24.44 -8.45
C VAL A 3 29.57 -24.54 -7.06
N ARG A 4 30.90 -24.55 -7.04
CA ARG A 4 31.74 -24.77 -5.85
C ARG A 4 32.35 -23.44 -5.43
N TRP A 5 31.98 -22.93 -4.26
CA TRP A 5 32.54 -21.70 -3.67
C TRP A 5 34.00 -21.91 -3.23
N VAL A 6 34.88 -20.95 -3.55
CA VAL A 6 36.28 -20.90 -3.10
C VAL A 6 36.49 -19.58 -2.32
N PRO A 7 36.86 -19.61 -1.02
CA PRO A 7 37.16 -18.40 -0.28
C PRO A 7 38.57 -17.86 -0.57
N ARG A 8 38.70 -16.53 -0.66
CA ARG A 8 39.98 -15.80 -0.77
C ARG A 8 40.64 -15.63 0.61
N PRO A 9 41.99 -15.64 0.70
CA PRO A 9 42.71 -15.51 1.98
C PRO A 9 42.90 -14.05 2.43
N LEU A 10 42.87 -13.85 3.75
CA LEU A 10 43.11 -12.59 4.46
C LEU A 10 44.58 -12.11 4.37
N PRO A 11 44.84 -10.78 4.41
CA PRO A 11 46.18 -10.24 4.35
C PRO A 11 46.96 -10.40 5.67
N SER A 12 48.26 -10.66 5.52
CA SER A 12 49.22 -11.02 6.54
C SER A 12 49.64 -9.87 7.47
N ARG A 13 49.89 -10.22 8.74
CA ARG A 13 50.42 -9.38 9.82
C ARG A 13 51.75 -8.70 9.46
N GLY A 14 51.77 -7.37 9.52
CA GLY A 14 52.98 -6.53 9.40
C GLY A 14 53.72 -6.40 10.74
N SER A 15 55.04 -6.60 10.66
CA SER A 15 56.01 -6.71 11.76
C SER A 15 56.30 -5.41 12.53
N TRP A 16 56.47 -5.56 13.83
CA TRP A 16 56.97 -4.57 14.79
C TRP A 16 58.40 -4.10 14.48
N ARG A 17 58.65 -2.79 14.62
CA ARG A 17 60.00 -2.21 14.76
C ARG A 17 60.04 -1.22 15.93
N PRO A 18 60.99 -1.33 16.87
CA PRO A 18 61.09 -0.42 18.01
C PRO A 18 62.10 0.68 17.72
N TRP A 19 61.73 1.95 17.93
CA TRP A 19 62.70 3.05 17.90
C TRP A 19 62.73 3.87 19.19
N ARG A 20 63.96 4.24 19.52
CA ARG A 20 64.50 4.66 20.81
C ARG A 20 64.05 6.06 21.24
N ARG A 21 63.99 6.22 22.57
CA ARG A 21 63.86 7.48 23.32
C ARG A 21 64.91 8.51 22.91
N ARG A 22 64.50 9.79 22.84
CA ARG A 22 65.36 10.94 23.14
C ARG A 22 64.66 11.82 24.17
N VAL A 23 65.41 12.13 25.22
CA VAL A 23 65.09 13.07 26.30
C VAL A 23 65.49 14.46 25.83
N LEU A 24 64.65 15.47 26.08
CA LEU A 24 65.05 16.88 26.14
C LEU A 24 64.14 17.67 27.09
N THR A 25 64.74 17.95 28.23
CA THR A 25 64.62 19.05 29.22
C THR A 25 63.64 20.22 28.97
N THR A 26 62.76 20.40 29.98
CA THR A 26 62.37 21.65 30.71
C THR A 26 62.11 22.96 29.96
N GLY A 27 60.88 23.45 30.13
CA GLY A 27 60.51 24.87 30.05
C GLY A 27 59.19 25.13 30.78
N LEU A 28 59.26 25.60 32.03
CA LEU A 28 58.14 26.01 32.87
C LEU A 28 57.66 27.40 32.40
N VAL A 29 56.40 27.52 31.99
CA VAL A 29 55.69 28.81 31.93
C VAL A 29 54.31 28.59 32.54
N THR A 30 54.15 29.05 33.77
CA THR A 30 52.86 29.18 34.45
C THR A 30 52.13 30.40 33.92
N ALA A 31 51.09 30.19 33.11
CA ALA A 31 50.09 31.20 32.81
C ALA A 31 48.82 30.86 33.59
N ALA A 32 48.55 31.61 34.65
CA ALA A 32 47.29 31.57 35.36
C ALA A 32 46.24 32.30 34.51
N LEU A 33 45.43 31.55 33.75
CA LEU A 33 44.19 32.06 33.16
C LEU A 33 43.05 31.82 34.15
N LEU A 34 42.51 32.89 34.73
CA LEU A 34 41.15 32.87 35.27
C LEU A 34 40.18 32.82 34.08
N THR A 35 39.74 31.62 33.71
CA THR A 35 38.58 31.45 32.84
C THR A 35 37.33 31.55 33.71
N MET A 36 36.53 32.59 33.49
CA MET A 36 35.13 32.60 33.93
C MET A 36 34.46 31.36 33.34
N GLY A 37 34.03 30.45 34.21
CA GLY A 37 33.23 29.30 33.81
C GLY A 37 31.95 29.80 33.17
N CYS A 38 31.78 29.55 31.88
CA CYS A 38 30.47 29.49 31.28
C CYS A 38 29.69 28.43 32.08
N PRO A 39 28.45 28.67 32.53
CA PRO A 39 27.65 27.57 33.04
C PRO A 39 27.61 26.52 31.94
N ALA A 40 28.09 25.32 32.27
CA ALA A 40 27.82 24.15 31.45
C ALA A 40 26.30 24.12 31.30
N VAL A 41 25.81 24.31 30.07
CA VAL A 41 24.49 23.79 29.72
C VAL A 41 24.58 22.32 30.15
N ALA A 42 23.71 21.92 31.08
CA ALA A 42 23.60 20.54 31.47
C ALA A 42 23.42 19.75 30.17
N ASP A 43 24.46 19.00 29.81
CA ASP A 43 24.38 17.88 28.89
C ASP A 43 23.21 17.07 29.42
N GLN A 44 22.07 17.15 28.72
CA GLN A 44 20.98 16.25 29.00
C GLN A 44 21.62 14.88 28.84
N GLY A 45 21.59 14.06 29.90
CA GLY A 45 22.06 12.68 29.80
C GLY A 45 21.38 12.00 28.60
N PRO A 46 21.90 10.85 28.13
CA PRO A 46 21.39 10.21 26.92
C PRO A 46 19.87 10.17 27.04
N HIS A 47 19.19 10.96 26.21
CA HIS A 47 17.75 10.89 26.11
C HIS A 47 17.47 9.42 25.77
N GLY A 48 16.61 8.77 26.56
CA GLY A 48 16.26 7.37 26.32
C GLY A 48 15.77 7.21 24.88
N ALA A 49 15.70 5.98 24.39
CA ALA A 49 15.11 5.73 23.08
C ALA A 49 13.74 6.42 23.00
N GLU A 50 13.44 7.07 21.88
CA GLU A 50 12.18 7.76 21.64
C GLU A 50 11.56 7.24 20.34
N CYS A 51 10.23 7.20 20.29
CA CYS A 51 9.46 6.85 19.11
C CYS A 51 8.32 7.86 18.93
N PHE A 52 8.14 8.39 17.72
CA PHE A 52 7.21 9.48 17.43
C PHE A 52 7.25 10.65 18.44
N GLY A 53 8.46 11.01 18.90
CA GLY A 53 8.70 12.10 19.87
C GLY A 53 8.26 11.80 21.31
N ARG A 54 8.05 10.52 21.67
CA ARG A 54 7.74 10.09 23.04
C ARG A 54 8.87 9.21 23.58
N PRO A 55 9.22 9.32 24.87
CA PRO A 55 10.16 8.40 25.51
C PRO A 55 9.61 6.98 25.53
N ALA A 56 10.45 6.00 25.21
CA ALA A 56 10.10 4.59 25.22
C ALA A 56 9.67 4.12 26.62
N THR A 57 8.55 3.40 26.70
CA THR A 57 8.13 2.62 27.87
C THR A 57 8.81 1.25 27.85
N ILE A 58 9.08 0.72 26.66
CA ILE A 58 9.65 -0.59 26.42
C ILE A 58 10.77 -0.47 25.38
N THR A 59 11.92 -1.07 25.66
CA THR A 59 13.03 -1.20 24.71
C THR A 59 13.56 -2.63 24.74
N GLY A 60 13.84 -3.24 23.59
CA GLY A 60 14.24 -4.63 23.53
C GLY A 60 15.01 -5.01 22.27
N ALA A 61 15.22 -6.31 22.09
CA ALA A 61 15.73 -6.93 20.86
C ALA A 61 15.22 -8.38 20.79
N GLY A 62 14.99 -8.90 19.59
CA GLY A 62 14.30 -10.16 19.35
C GLY A 62 12.81 -10.04 19.64
N THR A 63 12.27 -10.89 20.50
CA THR A 63 10.84 -10.84 20.86
C THR A 63 10.56 -9.76 21.90
N ILE A 64 9.66 -8.85 21.57
CA ILE A 64 9.21 -7.74 22.40
C ILE A 64 7.68 -7.82 22.50
N SER A 65 7.15 -7.71 23.72
CA SER A 65 5.71 -7.66 23.95
C SER A 65 5.38 -6.41 24.74
N GLY A 66 4.38 -5.68 24.27
CA GLY A 66 3.75 -4.55 24.94
C GLY A 66 2.91 -4.98 26.13
N THR A 67 1.94 -4.14 26.45
CA THR A 67 0.98 -4.34 27.53
C THR A 67 -0.44 -4.10 27.00
N PRO A 68 -1.50 -4.42 27.76
CA PRO A 68 -2.86 -4.11 27.32
C PRO A 68 -3.25 -2.61 27.34
N GLY A 69 -2.29 -1.69 27.35
CA GLY A 69 -2.54 -0.26 27.26
C GLY A 69 -1.35 0.47 26.65
N ASP A 70 -1.55 1.75 26.32
CA ASP A 70 -0.65 2.54 25.46
C ASP A 70 0.84 2.45 25.84
N ASP A 71 1.62 1.94 24.90
CA ASP A 71 3.05 1.73 24.98
C ASP A 71 3.83 2.56 23.97
N VAL A 72 5.10 2.78 24.29
CA VAL A 72 6.09 3.34 23.37
C VAL A 72 7.21 2.33 23.29
N ILE A 73 7.20 1.56 22.21
CA ILE A 73 8.08 0.42 21.99
C ILE A 73 9.18 0.84 21.02
N VAL A 74 10.43 0.62 21.40
CA VAL A 74 11.57 0.75 20.49
C VAL A 74 12.33 -0.57 20.41
N GLY A 75 12.44 -1.09 19.19
CA GLY A 75 13.20 -2.28 18.85
C GLY A 75 14.71 -2.03 18.84
N SER A 76 15.39 -2.77 17.97
CA SER A 76 16.82 -2.88 17.86
C SER A 76 17.26 -2.75 16.39
N ALA A 77 18.56 -2.73 16.14
CA ALA A 77 19.08 -2.64 14.77
C ALA A 77 19.21 -4.02 14.09
N GLY A 78 18.47 -5.01 14.55
CA GLY A 78 18.34 -6.29 13.86
C GLY A 78 16.98 -6.91 14.14
N ASP A 79 16.70 -7.99 13.43
CA ASP A 79 15.38 -8.62 13.32
C ASP A 79 14.67 -8.82 14.68
N ASP A 80 13.52 -8.16 14.82
CA ASP A 80 12.66 -8.13 15.98
C ASP A 80 11.27 -8.73 15.66
N VAL A 81 10.62 -9.26 16.70
CA VAL A 81 9.21 -9.67 16.67
C VAL A 81 8.49 -8.88 17.75
N ILE A 82 7.64 -7.96 17.35
CA ILE A 82 6.99 -6.99 18.22
C ILE A 82 5.48 -7.21 18.21
N ASP A 83 4.88 -7.29 19.40
CA ASP A 83 3.44 -7.40 19.60
C ASP A 83 3.03 -6.37 20.67
N GLY A 84 2.38 -5.27 20.27
CA GLY A 84 1.94 -4.21 21.19
C GLY A 84 0.77 -4.63 22.08
N LEU A 85 0.00 -5.64 21.65
CA LEU A 85 -1.19 -6.23 22.29
C LEU A 85 -2.43 -5.34 22.23
N GLY A 86 -2.45 -4.19 22.88
CA GLY A 86 -3.54 -3.24 22.67
C GLY A 86 -3.46 -2.01 23.56
N GLY A 87 -4.34 -1.05 23.34
CA GLY A 87 -4.05 0.35 23.64
C GLY A 87 -3.51 1.04 22.39
N ASP A 88 -3.33 2.35 22.45
CA ASP A 88 -2.85 3.13 21.30
C ASP A 88 -1.31 3.23 21.35
N ASP A 89 -0.64 2.32 20.66
CA ASP A 89 0.78 2.08 20.74
C ASP A 89 1.60 2.91 19.74
N ARG A 90 2.88 3.07 20.08
CA ARG A 90 3.89 3.69 19.22
C ARG A 90 5.08 2.76 19.10
N VAL A 91 5.22 2.14 17.95
CA VAL A 91 6.26 1.15 17.67
C VAL A 91 7.26 1.73 16.70
N CYS A 92 8.55 1.69 17.06
CA CYS A 92 9.66 1.97 16.16
C CYS A 92 10.60 0.77 16.18
N ALA A 93 10.56 -0.09 15.17
CA ALA A 93 11.35 -1.34 15.16
C ALA A 93 12.82 -1.10 14.83
N LEU A 94 13.09 -0.09 14.00
CA LEU A 94 14.38 0.51 13.65
C LEU A 94 15.01 -0.06 12.38
N SER A 95 15.76 -1.15 12.43
CA SER A 95 16.36 -1.71 11.22
C SER A 95 16.50 -3.21 11.40
N GLY A 96 16.40 -3.97 10.33
CA GLY A 96 16.30 -5.42 10.42
C GLY A 96 15.07 -5.87 9.66
N ALA A 97 14.91 -7.18 9.47
CA ALA A 97 13.66 -7.71 8.94
C ALA A 97 12.73 -8.02 10.12
N ASP A 98 11.79 -7.12 10.38
CA ASP A 98 10.96 -7.09 11.56
C ASP A 98 9.57 -7.68 11.30
N THR A 99 8.95 -8.24 12.34
CA THR A 99 7.54 -8.64 12.33
C THR A 99 6.80 -7.91 13.42
N ILE A 100 5.82 -7.10 13.05
CA ILE A 100 5.17 -6.14 13.95
C ILE A 100 3.65 -6.34 13.90
N ALA A 101 3.05 -6.51 15.07
CA ALA A 101 1.63 -6.38 15.32
C ALA A 101 1.47 -5.22 16.31
N GLY A 102 0.79 -4.13 15.93
CA GLY A 102 0.47 -3.04 16.87
C GLY A 102 -0.46 -3.53 17.97
N GLY A 103 -1.48 -4.29 17.60
CA GLY A 103 -2.47 -4.85 18.52
C GLY A 103 -3.76 -4.06 18.47
N LEU A 104 -4.65 -4.25 19.45
CA LEU A 104 -5.95 -3.57 19.40
C LEU A 104 -5.82 -2.09 19.76
N GLY A 105 -6.18 -1.17 18.87
CA GLY A 105 -6.17 0.26 19.18
C GLY A 105 -5.86 1.10 17.95
N ASP A 106 -5.64 2.40 18.14
CA ASP A 106 -5.16 3.28 17.06
C ASP A 106 -3.62 3.39 17.16
N ASP A 107 -2.92 2.54 16.41
CA ASP A 107 -1.49 2.34 16.53
C ASP A 107 -0.67 3.18 15.54
N ARG A 108 0.60 3.39 15.89
CA ARG A 108 1.58 4.07 15.04
C ARG A 108 2.84 3.26 14.94
N ILE A 109 3.14 2.80 13.74
CA ILE A 109 4.24 1.90 13.47
C ILE A 109 5.22 2.56 12.49
N ASP A 110 6.49 2.54 12.86
CA ASP A 110 7.65 2.82 12.01
C ASP A 110 8.50 1.55 12.01
N ALA A 111 8.40 0.75 10.95
CA ALA A 111 9.14 -0.51 10.85
C ALA A 111 10.65 -0.21 10.62
N GLY A 112 10.93 0.75 9.76
CA GLY A 112 12.28 1.24 9.47
C GLY A 112 12.89 0.50 8.26
N PRO A 113 14.22 0.54 8.05
CA PRO A 113 14.79 -0.16 6.91
C PRO A 113 14.91 -1.68 7.11
N GLY A 114 14.49 -2.43 6.11
CA GLY A 114 14.52 -3.89 6.04
C GLY A 114 13.28 -4.43 5.33
N ASP A 115 13.25 -5.73 5.05
CA ASP A 115 12.07 -6.36 4.46
C ASP A 115 11.13 -6.74 5.62
N ASP A 116 10.09 -5.93 5.86
CA ASP A 116 9.27 -5.97 7.06
C ASP A 116 7.88 -6.57 6.82
N LEU A 117 7.32 -7.17 7.89
CA LEU A 117 5.91 -7.52 7.99
C LEU A 117 5.30 -6.68 9.11
N ALA A 118 4.46 -5.71 8.78
CA ALA A 118 3.82 -4.87 9.80
C ALA A 118 2.30 -4.81 9.63
N GLN A 119 1.61 -4.87 10.75
CA GLN A 119 0.17 -4.84 10.84
C GLN A 119 -0.23 -3.89 11.97
N GLY A 120 -1.24 -3.05 11.74
CA GLY A 120 -1.82 -2.21 12.80
C GLY A 120 -2.38 -3.06 13.94
N ASP A 121 -3.22 -4.07 13.68
CA ASP A 121 -3.68 -4.98 14.72
C ASP A 121 -2.92 -6.31 14.83
N VAL A 122 -3.62 -7.43 14.61
CA VAL A 122 -3.29 -8.74 15.12
C VAL A 122 -2.87 -9.67 13.99
N ILE A 123 -1.76 -10.36 14.21
CA ILE A 123 -1.28 -11.42 13.32
C ILE A 123 -1.61 -12.78 13.95
N ARG A 124 -2.35 -13.64 13.24
CA ARG A 124 -2.65 -15.01 13.69
C ARG A 124 -2.23 -16.07 12.68
N GLU A 125 -1.36 -16.98 13.13
CA GLU A 125 -1.01 -18.18 12.37
C GLU A 125 -2.20 -19.14 12.21
N SER A 126 -3.10 -19.19 13.21
CA SER A 126 -4.30 -20.04 13.16
C SER A 126 -5.43 -19.49 14.01
N GLY A 127 -6.65 -19.62 13.49
CA GLY A 127 -7.87 -19.04 14.03
C GLY A 127 -8.11 -17.63 13.52
N ASP A 128 -9.26 -17.08 13.87
CA ASP A 128 -9.71 -15.80 13.33
C ASP A 128 -8.91 -14.64 13.94
N ALA A 129 -8.47 -13.71 13.11
CA ALA A 129 -7.84 -12.45 13.48
C ALA A 129 -8.92 -11.36 13.53
N VAL A 130 -9.01 -10.62 14.63
CA VAL A 130 -10.08 -9.64 14.85
C VAL A 130 -9.47 -8.41 15.50
N GLY A 131 -9.62 -7.27 14.84
CA GLY A 131 -9.13 -5.94 15.23
C GLY A 131 -10.05 -4.83 14.71
N GLY A 132 -9.47 -3.71 14.35
CA GLY A 132 -10.09 -2.44 13.97
C GLY A 132 -9.35 -1.29 14.64
N GLY A 133 -9.12 -0.20 13.92
CA GLY A 133 -8.47 0.98 14.46
C GLY A 133 -8.13 1.95 13.35
N ASP A 134 -7.88 3.22 13.67
CA ASP A 134 -7.32 4.16 12.70
C ASP A 134 -5.78 4.14 12.82
N ASP A 135 -5.11 3.30 12.05
CA ASP A 135 -3.69 3.03 12.16
C ASP A 135 -2.82 3.91 11.25
N LEU A 136 -1.55 4.07 11.66
CA LEU A 136 -0.52 4.72 10.85
C LEU A 136 0.70 3.81 10.71
N LEU A 137 0.92 3.30 9.51
CA LEU A 137 2.05 2.46 9.16
C LEU A 137 3.03 3.22 8.26
N VAL A 138 4.30 3.26 8.67
CA VAL A 138 5.44 3.65 7.85
C VAL A 138 6.35 2.45 7.78
N MET A 139 6.49 1.84 6.60
CA MET A 139 7.30 0.63 6.47
C MET A 139 8.77 1.01 6.38
N GLY A 140 9.21 1.71 5.34
CA GLY A 140 10.57 2.21 5.26
C GLY A 140 11.23 1.88 3.93
N ASP A 141 12.48 1.46 3.96
CA ASP A 141 13.19 0.99 2.76
C ASP A 141 13.21 -0.55 2.82
N GLY A 142 12.78 -1.26 1.78
CA GLY A 142 12.75 -2.73 1.74
C GLY A 142 11.55 -3.25 0.98
N ASP A 143 11.50 -4.55 0.69
CA ASP A 143 10.32 -5.16 0.06
C ASP A 143 9.35 -5.60 1.15
N ASP A 144 8.30 -4.82 1.39
CA ASP A 144 7.45 -4.91 2.57
C ASP A 144 6.09 -5.58 2.33
N LEU A 145 5.54 -6.17 3.40
CA LEU A 145 4.15 -6.61 3.45
C LEU A 145 3.44 -5.92 4.61
N GLY A 146 2.38 -5.17 4.32
CA GLY A 146 1.64 -4.47 5.33
C GLY A 146 0.13 -4.56 5.17
N SER A 147 -0.57 -4.39 6.28
CA SER A 147 -2.02 -4.21 6.28
C SER A 147 -2.42 -3.35 7.48
N GLY A 148 -3.48 -2.55 7.38
CA GLY A 148 -3.92 -1.68 8.48
C GLY A 148 -4.42 -2.53 9.64
N ASP A 149 -5.43 -3.37 9.44
CA ASP A 149 -6.04 -4.06 10.58
C ASP A 149 -5.46 -5.44 10.94
N SER A 150 -6.01 -6.54 10.43
CA SER A 150 -5.73 -7.89 10.91
C SER A 150 -5.23 -8.82 9.82
N VAL A 151 -4.27 -9.68 10.17
CA VAL A 151 -3.78 -10.76 9.30
C VAL A 151 -4.09 -12.14 9.88
N ALA A 152 -4.78 -12.98 9.10
CA ALA A 152 -5.00 -14.39 9.42
C ALA A 152 -4.39 -15.32 8.36
N PHE A 153 -3.42 -16.16 8.76
CA PHE A 153 -2.84 -17.16 7.87
C PHE A 153 -3.72 -18.40 7.68
N ASN A 154 -4.49 -18.76 8.72
CA ASN A 154 -5.39 -19.91 8.70
C ASN A 154 -6.64 -19.63 9.55
N GLY A 155 -7.55 -18.85 8.98
CA GLY A 155 -8.77 -18.34 9.61
C GLY A 155 -9.29 -17.11 8.90
N ASP A 156 -10.39 -16.56 9.39
CA ASP A 156 -10.94 -15.31 8.87
C ASP A 156 -10.21 -14.11 9.48
N ALA A 157 -10.06 -13.03 8.72
CA ALA A 157 -9.49 -11.77 9.22
C ALA A 157 -10.58 -10.69 9.20
N SER A 158 -10.70 -9.92 10.28
CA SER A 158 -11.63 -8.80 10.34
C SER A 158 -11.07 -7.62 11.11
N GLY A 159 -11.38 -6.42 10.63
CA GLY A 159 -11.00 -5.13 11.21
C GLY A 159 -11.23 -4.09 10.13
N GLY A 160 -11.53 -2.86 10.50
CA GLY A 160 -11.66 -1.75 9.57
C GLY A 160 -11.37 -0.44 10.29
N GLY A 161 -11.09 0.59 9.54
CA GLY A 161 -10.70 1.90 10.06
C GLY A 161 -10.26 2.82 8.95
N HIS A 162 -9.77 4.01 9.31
CA HIS A 162 -9.25 4.98 8.35
C HIS A 162 -7.73 5.03 8.42
N ASP A 163 -7.11 4.05 7.77
CA ASP A 163 -5.71 3.75 7.87
C ASP A 163 -4.86 4.62 6.97
N ARG A 164 -3.60 4.77 7.38
CA ARG A 164 -2.59 5.51 6.63
C ARG A 164 -1.35 4.67 6.49
N ILE A 165 -1.07 4.25 5.27
CA ILE A 165 0.05 3.37 4.98
C ILE A 165 0.99 4.07 4.00
N THR A 166 2.26 4.21 4.40
CA THR A 166 3.34 4.62 3.52
C THR A 166 4.35 3.50 3.45
N ALA A 167 4.49 2.88 2.28
CA ALA A 167 5.38 1.75 2.09
C ALA A 167 6.84 2.25 2.04
N GLY A 168 7.17 3.08 1.05
CA GLY A 168 8.50 3.68 0.90
C GLY A 168 9.21 3.10 -0.32
N PRO A 169 10.56 3.05 -0.33
CA PRO A 169 11.28 2.44 -1.44
C PRO A 169 11.36 0.91 -1.35
N GLY A 170 10.90 0.21 -2.38
CA GLY A 170 10.93 -1.26 -2.47
C GLY A 170 9.74 -1.80 -3.25
N ASP A 171 9.68 -3.11 -3.47
CA ASP A 171 8.52 -3.73 -4.14
C ASP A 171 7.49 -4.19 -3.09
N ASP A 172 6.51 -3.34 -2.79
CA ASP A 172 5.65 -3.50 -1.60
C ASP A 172 4.26 -4.09 -1.87
N GLN A 173 3.67 -4.75 -0.87
CA GLN A 173 2.29 -5.24 -0.92
C GLN A 173 1.47 -4.78 0.28
N MET A 174 0.42 -4.00 0.03
CA MET A 174 -0.40 -3.39 1.09
C MET A 174 -1.89 -3.69 0.96
N ALA A 175 -2.61 -3.77 2.08
CA ALA A 175 -4.07 -3.72 2.15
C ALA A 175 -4.46 -2.69 3.21
N GLY A 176 -5.42 -1.80 2.98
CA GLY A 176 -5.82 -0.84 4.01
C GLY A 176 -6.43 -1.56 5.19
N ASP A 177 -7.43 -2.42 4.96
CA ASP A 177 -8.00 -3.18 6.08
C ASP A 177 -7.27 -4.50 6.39
N SER A 178 -7.99 -5.64 6.35
CA SER A 178 -7.60 -6.96 6.79
C SER A 178 -7.18 -7.88 5.65
N THR A 179 -6.23 -8.76 5.93
CA THR A 179 -5.76 -9.77 4.98
C THR A 179 -5.96 -11.19 5.53
N SER A 180 -6.61 -12.05 4.74
CA SER A 180 -6.69 -13.48 5.03
C SER A 180 -6.03 -14.32 3.92
N PHE A 181 -5.27 -15.33 4.33
CA PHE A 181 -4.62 -16.24 3.39
C PHE A 181 -5.54 -17.40 3.00
N THR A 182 -6.25 -18.04 3.93
CA THR A 182 -7.10 -19.21 3.62
C THR A 182 -8.58 -19.01 3.97
N GLY A 183 -8.96 -17.86 4.53
CA GLY A 183 -10.31 -17.54 4.98
C GLY A 183 -10.91 -16.35 4.25
N ALA A 184 -12.01 -15.85 4.82
CA ALA A 184 -12.61 -14.60 4.43
C ALA A 184 -11.83 -13.42 5.05
N ALA A 185 -11.87 -12.27 4.38
CA ALA A 185 -11.37 -11.01 4.94
C ALA A 185 -12.51 -9.99 4.96
N SER A 186 -12.60 -9.20 6.02
CA SER A 186 -13.61 -8.15 6.10
C SER A 186 -13.07 -6.91 6.77
N GLY A 187 -13.55 -5.76 6.33
CA GLY A 187 -13.05 -4.48 6.75
C GLY A 187 -13.62 -3.40 5.85
N ALA A 188 -13.55 -2.17 6.32
CA ALA A 188 -13.80 -1.02 5.49
C ALA A 188 -13.29 0.24 6.17
N GLY A 189 -12.96 1.21 5.34
CA GLY A 189 -12.90 2.60 5.70
C GLY A 189 -12.11 3.38 4.66
N ASP A 190 -12.21 4.70 4.71
CA ASP A 190 -11.51 5.61 3.81
C ASP A 190 -9.99 5.62 4.12
N ASP A 191 -9.24 4.81 3.39
CA ASP A 191 -7.82 4.59 3.58
C ASP A 191 -6.96 5.50 2.70
N VAL A 192 -5.74 5.78 3.17
CA VAL A 192 -4.75 6.53 2.38
C VAL A 192 -3.47 5.72 2.28
N MET A 193 -3.16 5.33 1.05
CA MET A 193 -1.98 4.53 0.75
C MET A 193 -1.04 5.24 -0.21
N HIS A 194 0.25 5.16 0.12
CA HIS A 194 1.35 5.60 -0.72
C HIS A 194 2.35 4.46 -0.85
N GLY A 195 2.51 3.93 -2.07
CA GLY A 195 3.53 2.92 -2.39
C GLY A 195 4.91 3.56 -2.29
N GLY A 196 5.36 4.23 -3.35
CA GLY A 196 6.60 4.98 -3.33
C GLY A 196 7.41 4.71 -4.57
N PRO A 197 8.75 4.70 -4.47
CA PRO A 197 9.61 4.19 -5.53
C PRO A 197 9.68 2.66 -5.48
N GLY A 198 9.26 1.98 -6.54
CA GLY A 198 9.32 0.52 -6.63
C GLY A 198 8.20 -0.04 -7.48
N VAL A 199 7.97 -1.36 -7.42
CA VAL A 199 6.82 -2.01 -8.03
C VAL A 199 5.85 -2.43 -6.93
N ASP A 200 4.87 -1.57 -6.66
CA ASP A 200 3.95 -1.76 -5.55
C ASP A 200 2.62 -2.40 -5.97
N GLY A 201 1.95 -3.02 -4.99
CA GLY A 201 0.57 -3.48 -5.11
C GLY A 201 -0.27 -3.00 -3.94
N LEU A 202 -1.31 -2.21 -4.21
CA LEU A 202 -2.18 -1.62 -3.20
C LEU A 202 -3.61 -2.17 -3.33
N ARG A 203 -4.27 -2.35 -2.19
CA ARG A 203 -5.72 -2.63 -2.07
C ARG A 203 -6.22 -1.69 -0.99
N GLY A 204 -7.26 -0.90 -1.26
CA GLY A 204 -7.80 0.01 -0.26
C GLY A 204 -8.41 -0.79 0.88
N ASP A 205 -9.33 -1.71 0.61
CA ASP A 205 -9.89 -2.52 1.71
C ASP A 205 -9.17 -3.89 1.91
N SER A 206 -9.98 -4.90 2.24
CA SER A 206 -9.66 -6.28 2.55
C SER A 206 -9.14 -7.13 1.38
N ASN A 207 -8.26 -8.08 1.70
CA ASN A 207 -7.59 -8.94 0.75
C ASN A 207 -7.65 -10.43 1.11
N ALA A 208 -8.18 -11.26 0.22
CA ALA A 208 -8.23 -12.71 0.34
C ALA A 208 -7.31 -13.40 -0.69
N LEU A 209 -6.17 -13.95 -0.23
CA LEU A 209 -5.03 -14.28 -1.08
C LEU A 209 -5.05 -15.66 -1.77
N LEU A 210 -5.43 -16.75 -1.08
CA LEU A 210 -5.30 -18.10 -1.66
C LEU A 210 -6.58 -18.60 -2.33
N ARG A 211 -6.40 -19.29 -3.47
CA ARG A 211 -7.45 -20.05 -4.18
C ARG A 211 -7.97 -21.29 -3.41
N ALA A 212 -7.45 -21.57 -2.22
CA ALA A 212 -7.76 -22.76 -1.43
C ALA A 212 -8.29 -22.33 -0.06
N CYS A 213 -9.59 -22.11 0.00
CA CYS A 213 -10.31 -21.67 1.19
C CYS A 213 -10.60 -22.86 2.12
N ASP A 214 -10.50 -22.64 3.43
CA ASP A 214 -10.98 -23.59 4.45
C ASP A 214 -12.51 -23.51 4.66
N THR A 215 -13.12 -22.41 4.18
CA THR A 215 -14.56 -22.22 3.98
C THR A 215 -14.94 -22.51 2.51
N PRO A 216 -16.24 -22.60 2.14
CA PRO A 216 -16.63 -22.84 0.75
C PRO A 216 -16.16 -21.75 -0.24
N THR A 217 -15.94 -20.52 0.23
CA THR A 217 -15.50 -19.34 -0.54
C THR A 217 -14.70 -18.39 0.36
N CYS A 218 -13.62 -17.80 -0.17
CA CYS A 218 -12.84 -16.74 0.46
C CYS A 218 -13.46 -15.40 0.05
N ASP A 219 -14.63 -15.12 0.63
CA ASP A 219 -15.37 -13.89 0.33
C ASP A 219 -14.71 -12.70 1.04
N THR A 220 -14.82 -11.52 0.43
CA THR A 220 -14.43 -10.26 1.03
C THR A 220 -15.65 -9.36 1.23
N THR A 221 -15.75 -8.73 2.40
CA THR A 221 -16.95 -7.95 2.74
C THR A 221 -16.63 -6.70 3.54
N GLY A 222 -17.36 -5.63 3.28
CA GLY A 222 -17.16 -4.33 3.85
C GLY A 222 -18.13 -3.32 3.26
N SER A 223 -17.90 -2.03 3.51
CA SER A 223 -18.58 -0.97 2.77
C SER A 223 -17.82 -0.51 1.53
N GLY A 224 -16.52 -0.79 1.37
CA GLY A 224 -15.68 -0.23 0.32
C GLY A 224 -14.73 0.88 0.82
N GLY A 225 -15.27 1.77 1.67
CA GLY A 225 -14.53 3.00 2.01
C GLY A 225 -14.55 3.99 0.83
N ASP A 226 -13.97 5.18 0.97
CA ASP A 226 -13.62 6.02 -0.19
C ASP A 226 -12.08 6.22 -0.14
N ASP A 227 -11.34 5.47 -0.93
CA ASP A 227 -9.89 5.30 -0.76
C ASP A 227 -9.04 6.26 -1.60
N HIS A 228 -7.82 6.52 -1.11
CA HIS A 228 -6.83 7.31 -1.85
C HIS A 228 -5.52 6.55 -1.99
N LEU A 229 -5.32 5.97 -3.16
CA LEU A 229 -4.21 5.05 -3.47
C LEU A 229 -3.26 5.70 -4.49
N ASP A 230 -2.00 5.91 -4.11
CA ASP A 230 -0.96 6.46 -4.99
C ASP A 230 0.23 5.50 -5.06
N LEU A 231 0.49 4.94 -6.25
CA LEU A 231 1.64 4.09 -6.52
C LEU A 231 2.97 4.84 -6.54
N GLY A 232 2.98 6.17 -6.46
CA GLY A 232 4.20 6.96 -6.56
C GLY A 232 4.67 7.14 -8.00
N THR A 233 5.95 7.48 -8.16
CA THR A 233 6.46 7.96 -9.47
C THR A 233 6.84 6.84 -10.43
N ASP A 234 7.25 5.70 -9.90
CA ASP A 234 7.71 4.57 -10.70
C ASP A 234 6.52 3.72 -11.15
N GLY A 235 5.50 3.59 -10.28
CA GLY A 235 4.27 2.88 -10.57
C GLY A 235 4.19 1.55 -9.84
N GLY A 236 3.44 0.61 -10.39
CA GLY A 236 3.18 -0.66 -9.73
C GLY A 236 2.68 -1.72 -10.69
N LEU A 237 2.21 -2.83 -10.11
CA LEU A 237 1.60 -3.90 -10.91
C LEU A 237 0.07 -3.82 -10.88
N LEU A 238 -0.51 -3.58 -9.70
CA LEU A 238 -1.94 -3.72 -9.47
C LEU A 238 -2.41 -2.79 -8.35
N VAL A 239 -3.44 -2.00 -8.63
CA VAL A 239 -4.25 -1.31 -7.63
C VAL A 239 -5.69 -1.73 -7.75
N ILE A 240 -6.32 -1.98 -6.61
CA ILE A 240 -7.75 -2.24 -6.46
C ILE A 240 -8.22 -1.23 -5.41
N GLY A 241 -9.25 -0.44 -5.70
CA GLY A 241 -9.79 0.51 -4.71
C GLY A 241 -10.34 -0.25 -3.53
N ASP A 242 -11.35 -1.09 -3.74
CA ASP A 242 -11.97 -1.83 -2.64
C ASP A 242 -11.29 -3.21 -2.37
N HIS A 243 -12.14 -4.24 -2.24
CA HIS A 243 -11.80 -5.58 -1.87
C HIS A 243 -11.19 -6.40 -3.01
N ASN A 244 -10.30 -7.32 -2.63
CA ASN A 244 -9.72 -8.29 -3.57
C ASN A 244 -9.92 -9.74 -3.11
N THR A 245 -10.32 -10.61 -4.05
CA THR A 245 -10.29 -12.06 -3.85
C THR A 245 -9.75 -12.78 -5.08
N PHE A 246 -8.83 -13.73 -4.86
CA PHE A 246 -8.29 -14.55 -5.94
C PHE A 246 -9.05 -15.87 -6.15
N SER A 247 -10.06 -16.17 -5.32
CA SER A 247 -10.76 -17.45 -5.33
C SER A 247 -11.89 -17.46 -6.37
N PRO A 248 -11.87 -18.34 -7.39
CA PRO A 248 -12.98 -18.46 -8.33
C PRO A 248 -14.30 -18.74 -7.62
N GLY A 249 -15.35 -18.00 -7.98
CA GLY A 249 -16.67 -18.04 -7.39
C GLY A 249 -16.82 -17.27 -6.08
N ALA A 250 -15.76 -16.64 -5.55
CA ALA A 250 -15.86 -15.78 -4.39
C ALA A 250 -16.59 -14.47 -4.71
N THR A 251 -17.07 -13.83 -3.65
CA THR A 251 -17.83 -12.59 -3.70
C THR A 251 -17.05 -11.49 -3.00
N ALA A 252 -17.00 -10.31 -3.60
CA ALA A 252 -16.65 -9.06 -2.92
C ALA A 252 -17.94 -8.26 -2.70
N ILE A 253 -18.14 -7.75 -1.48
CA ILE A 253 -19.31 -6.94 -1.13
C ILE A 253 -18.84 -5.66 -0.44
N GLY A 254 -19.04 -4.53 -1.10
CA GLY A 254 -18.51 -3.23 -0.70
C GLY A 254 -18.23 -2.45 -1.98
N ALA A 255 -18.36 -1.13 -1.94
CA ALA A 255 -17.92 -0.26 -3.02
C ALA A 255 -17.73 1.18 -2.54
N GLY A 256 -16.66 1.81 -3.00
CA GLY A 256 -16.18 3.14 -2.67
C GLY A 256 -16.11 4.13 -3.82
N GLU A 257 -16.09 5.44 -3.53
CA GLU A 257 -15.69 6.43 -4.55
C GLU A 257 -14.18 6.71 -4.44
N ASP A 258 -13.39 5.92 -5.17
CA ASP A 258 -11.95 5.84 -4.96
C ASP A 258 -11.15 6.81 -5.83
N VAL A 259 -9.98 7.18 -5.34
CA VAL A 259 -8.99 7.98 -6.07
C VAL A 259 -7.72 7.16 -6.23
N ILE A 260 -7.48 6.72 -7.46
CA ILE A 260 -6.33 5.89 -7.80
C ILE A 260 -5.38 6.65 -8.71
N LEU A 261 -4.11 6.67 -8.32
CA LEU A 261 -3.03 7.31 -9.05
C LEU A 261 -1.94 6.28 -9.38
N GLY A 262 -1.79 5.96 -10.67
CA GLY A 262 -0.72 5.15 -11.23
C GLY A 262 0.63 5.88 -11.26
N GLY A 263 1.58 5.37 -12.05
CA GLY A 263 2.96 5.83 -12.07
C GLY A 263 3.52 6.04 -13.48
N ALA A 264 4.65 5.41 -13.75
CA ALA A 264 5.32 5.49 -15.05
C ALA A 264 5.46 4.12 -15.73
N ALA A 265 4.95 3.06 -15.09
CA ALA A 265 4.95 1.69 -15.60
C ALA A 265 3.60 1.40 -16.27
N GLY A 266 3.47 0.26 -16.93
CA GLY A 266 2.15 -0.18 -17.40
C GLY A 266 1.44 -0.90 -16.27
N GLU A 267 0.33 -0.33 -15.81
CA GLU A 267 -0.37 -0.76 -14.60
C GLU A 267 -1.76 -1.34 -14.88
N LEU A 268 -2.25 -2.14 -13.94
CA LEU A 268 -3.65 -2.54 -13.88
C LEU A 268 -4.31 -1.82 -12.70
N LEU A 269 -5.25 -0.93 -13.01
CA LEU A 269 -5.95 -0.11 -12.02
C LEU A 269 -7.44 -0.46 -12.07
N VAL A 270 -7.99 -0.84 -10.92
CA VAL A 270 -9.41 -1.21 -10.76
C VAL A 270 -10.00 -0.27 -9.72
N GLY A 271 -11.07 0.44 -10.05
CA GLY A 271 -11.76 1.33 -9.12
C GLY A 271 -12.39 0.55 -8.00
N ASP A 272 -13.41 -0.28 -8.27
CA ASP A 272 -14.00 -1.08 -7.19
C ASP A 272 -13.20 -2.38 -6.86
N SER A 273 -13.89 -3.53 -6.75
CA SER A 273 -13.36 -4.81 -6.31
C SER A 273 -12.90 -5.75 -7.44
N SER A 274 -11.99 -6.66 -7.10
CA SER A 274 -11.63 -7.82 -7.95
C SER A 274 -12.26 -9.10 -7.38
N ALA A 275 -13.33 -9.58 -8.03
CA ALA A 275 -14.06 -10.79 -7.63
C ALA A 275 -14.91 -11.38 -8.78
N ASP A 276 -15.20 -12.68 -8.74
CA ASP A 276 -16.14 -13.27 -9.72
C ASP A 276 -17.57 -12.76 -9.55
N ASN A 277 -17.95 -12.38 -8.32
CA ASN A 277 -19.25 -11.80 -8.00
C ASN A 277 -19.06 -10.52 -7.17
N ALA A 278 -19.27 -9.36 -7.78
CA ALA A 278 -19.33 -8.08 -7.07
C ALA A 278 -20.67 -7.39 -7.40
N PRO A 279 -21.60 -7.27 -6.42
CA PRO A 279 -22.97 -6.81 -6.68
C PRO A 279 -23.15 -5.29 -6.57
N VAL A 280 -22.16 -4.57 -6.09
CA VAL A 280 -22.18 -3.12 -5.87
C VAL A 280 -20.94 -2.53 -6.54
N ALA A 281 -21.09 -1.32 -7.05
CA ALA A 281 -20.08 -0.54 -7.73
C ALA A 281 -20.35 0.95 -7.46
N ARG A 282 -19.30 1.77 -7.42
CA ARG A 282 -19.35 3.22 -7.20
C ARG A 282 -18.38 3.91 -8.14
N GLY A 283 -18.39 5.25 -8.06
CA GLY A 283 -17.83 6.09 -9.11
C GLY A 283 -16.42 6.52 -8.76
N ASP A 284 -15.47 6.21 -9.63
CA ASP A 284 -14.05 6.32 -9.29
C ASP A 284 -13.33 7.38 -10.10
N VAL A 285 -12.18 7.82 -9.58
CA VAL A 285 -11.25 8.71 -10.26
C VAL A 285 -9.91 8.03 -10.41
N ILE A 286 -9.63 7.54 -11.61
CA ILE A 286 -8.41 6.79 -11.90
C ILE A 286 -7.54 7.55 -12.89
N LYS A 287 -6.24 7.63 -12.58
CA LYS A 287 -5.23 8.24 -13.44
C LYS A 287 -4.04 7.31 -13.63
N GLY A 288 -3.85 6.76 -14.83
CA GLY A 288 -2.69 5.93 -15.16
C GLY A 288 -1.36 6.70 -15.12
N ARG A 289 -1.39 7.95 -15.62
CA ARG A 289 -0.26 8.89 -15.74
C ARG A 289 0.65 8.55 -16.93
N ALA A 290 1.56 7.59 -16.84
CA ALA A 290 2.42 7.23 -17.97
C ALA A 290 2.69 5.73 -17.97
N GLY A 291 2.93 5.16 -19.13
CA GLY A 291 2.96 3.71 -19.30
C GLY A 291 1.77 3.25 -20.14
N ASP A 292 1.78 1.97 -20.52
CA ASP A 292 0.67 1.37 -21.26
C ASP A 292 -0.28 0.74 -20.22
N ASP A 293 -1.30 1.48 -19.81
CA ASP A 293 -2.13 1.14 -18.66
C ASP A 293 -3.42 0.42 -19.04
N THR A 294 -3.95 -0.36 -18.09
CA THR A 294 -5.30 -0.92 -18.17
C THR A 294 -6.12 -0.45 -16.98
N LEU A 295 -7.13 0.39 -17.26
CA LEU A 295 -8.01 0.98 -16.27
C LEU A 295 -9.39 0.34 -16.36
N PHE A 296 -9.89 -0.10 -15.22
CA PHE A 296 -11.27 -0.49 -14.99
C PHE A 296 -11.89 0.47 -13.98
N GLY A 297 -13.00 1.13 -14.33
CA GLY A 297 -13.76 1.94 -13.38
C GLY A 297 -14.40 1.02 -12.36
N ASP A 298 -15.30 0.17 -12.81
CA ASP A 298 -15.98 -0.76 -11.91
C ASP A 298 -15.21 -2.08 -11.65
N ASN A 299 -15.86 -2.96 -10.90
CA ASN A 299 -15.42 -4.30 -10.56
C ASN A 299 -14.92 -5.18 -11.72
N VAL A 300 -13.89 -6.00 -11.47
CA VAL A 300 -13.33 -6.98 -12.42
C VAL A 300 -13.42 -8.43 -11.94
N ASP A 301 -13.27 -9.39 -12.86
CA ASP A 301 -13.12 -10.80 -12.48
C ASP A 301 -11.77 -11.09 -11.79
N VAL A 302 -11.65 -12.25 -11.13
CA VAL A 302 -10.46 -12.59 -10.32
C VAL A 302 -9.14 -12.69 -11.10
N ASP A 303 -9.21 -12.71 -12.43
CA ASP A 303 -8.04 -12.68 -13.33
C ASP A 303 -7.84 -11.28 -13.94
N ALA A 304 -8.65 -10.29 -13.54
CA ALA A 304 -8.69 -8.90 -13.98
C ALA A 304 -8.68 -8.73 -15.51
N THR A 305 -9.47 -9.56 -16.20
CA THR A 305 -9.50 -9.60 -17.67
C THR A 305 -10.70 -8.87 -18.27
N ARG A 306 -11.71 -8.59 -17.46
CA ARG A 306 -12.97 -7.95 -17.87
C ARG A 306 -13.72 -7.44 -16.65
N THR A 307 -14.59 -6.46 -16.89
CA THR A 307 -15.60 -6.00 -15.93
C THR A 307 -16.59 -7.12 -15.59
N VAL A 308 -17.09 -7.13 -14.37
CA VAL A 308 -18.11 -8.05 -13.86
C VAL A 308 -19.33 -7.32 -13.32
N GLY A 309 -20.45 -8.02 -13.24
CA GLY A 309 -21.67 -7.49 -12.63
C GLY A 309 -22.49 -6.59 -13.56
N THR A 310 -23.47 -5.92 -12.96
CA THR A 310 -24.36 -4.95 -13.63
C THR A 310 -24.54 -3.68 -12.81
N ALA A 311 -23.90 -3.61 -11.64
CA ALA A 311 -23.74 -2.36 -10.92
C ALA A 311 -22.63 -1.59 -11.63
N GLY A 312 -22.76 -0.27 -11.66
CA GLY A 312 -21.67 0.62 -12.06
C GLY A 312 -21.80 1.96 -11.35
N GLY A 313 -20.69 2.66 -11.21
CA GLY A 313 -20.64 4.05 -10.79
C GLY A 313 -20.20 4.97 -11.91
N ARG A 314 -20.26 6.29 -11.66
CA ARG A 314 -19.90 7.27 -12.69
C ARG A 314 -18.42 7.57 -12.60
N ASP A 315 -17.66 7.02 -13.53
CA ASP A 315 -16.22 7.01 -13.46
C ASP A 315 -15.58 8.16 -14.23
N ARG A 316 -14.38 8.49 -13.79
CA ARG A 316 -13.46 9.38 -14.48
C ARG A 316 -12.12 8.67 -14.65
N LEU A 317 -11.90 8.17 -15.86
CA LEU A 317 -10.67 7.49 -16.25
C LEU A 317 -9.80 8.40 -17.11
N GLU A 318 -8.53 8.57 -16.72
CA GLU A 318 -7.50 9.27 -17.49
C GLU A 318 -6.30 8.34 -17.69
N GLY A 319 -6.04 7.89 -18.92
CA GLY A 319 -4.92 7.00 -19.23
C GLY A 319 -3.59 7.71 -19.00
N GLY A 320 -3.35 8.75 -19.78
CA GLY A 320 -2.15 9.56 -19.65
C GLY A 320 -1.23 9.35 -20.85
N GLY A 321 0.03 8.99 -20.64
CA GLY A 321 0.98 8.82 -21.73
C GLY A 321 1.42 7.38 -21.94
N GLY A 322 0.99 6.78 -23.04
CA GLY A 322 1.29 5.42 -23.46
C GLY A 322 0.11 4.90 -24.28
N ASP A 323 0.14 3.64 -24.70
CA ASP A 323 -0.98 3.06 -25.43
C ASP A 323 -1.97 2.42 -24.41
N ASP A 324 -2.99 3.15 -23.99
CA ASP A 324 -3.84 2.78 -22.85
C ASP A 324 -5.11 2.01 -23.22
N THR A 325 -5.63 1.22 -22.27
CA THR A 325 -6.93 0.53 -22.35
C THR A 325 -7.82 0.97 -21.20
N LEU A 326 -8.90 1.70 -21.48
CA LEU A 326 -9.85 2.20 -20.48
C LEU A 326 -11.20 1.49 -20.65
N ARG A 327 -11.72 0.93 -19.55
CA ARG A 327 -13.02 0.28 -19.44
C ARG A 327 -13.78 0.88 -18.27
N ALA A 328 -14.82 1.67 -18.51
CA ALA A 328 -15.52 2.32 -17.39
C ALA A 328 -16.44 1.34 -16.67
N GLY A 329 -17.39 0.74 -17.38
CA GLY A 329 -18.34 -0.21 -16.82
C GLY A 329 -19.76 0.34 -16.92
N PRO A 330 -20.74 -0.12 -16.13
CA PRO A 330 -22.13 0.32 -16.26
C PRO A 330 -22.50 1.70 -15.66
N ALA A 331 -22.17 2.84 -16.26
CA ALA A 331 -22.89 4.09 -15.96
C ALA A 331 -22.80 5.13 -17.09
N ASP A 332 -22.72 6.42 -16.78
CA ASP A 332 -22.47 7.48 -17.77
C ASP A 332 -21.11 8.10 -17.45
N ASP A 333 -20.09 7.65 -18.16
CA ASP A 333 -18.71 7.79 -17.71
C ASP A 333 -17.91 8.82 -18.50
N PHE A 334 -16.77 9.23 -17.95
CA PHE A 334 -15.81 10.07 -18.63
C PHE A 334 -14.49 9.33 -18.82
N LEU A 335 -14.12 9.11 -20.07
CA LEU A 335 -12.89 8.45 -20.47
C LEU A 335 -12.01 9.43 -21.25
N ASP A 336 -10.74 9.48 -20.89
CA ASP A 336 -9.75 10.34 -21.52
C ASP A 336 -8.47 9.56 -21.74
N GLY A 337 -8.24 9.07 -22.96
CA GLY A 337 -7.08 8.24 -23.30
C GLY A 337 -5.79 8.99 -23.04
N GLY A 338 -5.52 10.02 -23.85
CA GLY A 338 -4.36 10.86 -23.63
C GLY A 338 -3.64 11.23 -24.91
N PRO A 339 -2.36 11.61 -24.86
CA PRO A 339 -1.44 11.34 -25.97
C PRO A 339 -1.30 9.83 -26.26
N ASP A 340 -0.82 9.52 -27.48
CA ASP A 340 -0.51 8.17 -27.98
C ASP A 340 -1.73 7.39 -28.52
N VAL A 341 -1.78 6.05 -28.47
CA VAL A 341 -2.85 5.26 -29.13
C VAL A 341 -3.70 4.51 -28.10
N ASP A 342 -4.89 5.03 -27.86
CA ASP A 342 -5.74 4.55 -26.77
C ASP A 342 -6.98 3.80 -27.25
N PHE A 343 -7.39 2.82 -26.44
CA PHE A 343 -8.65 2.10 -26.55
C PHE A 343 -9.58 2.46 -25.40
N CYS A 344 -10.73 3.05 -25.71
CA CYS A 344 -11.72 3.46 -24.71
C CYS A 344 -13.05 2.72 -24.93
N ASP A 345 -13.55 2.08 -23.88
CA ASP A 345 -14.79 1.32 -23.85
C ASP A 345 -15.60 1.71 -22.62
N GLY A 346 -16.62 2.57 -22.79
CA GLY A 346 -17.56 2.92 -21.72
C GLY A 346 -18.52 1.80 -21.36
N GLU A 347 -18.42 0.64 -22.01
CA GLU A 347 -19.24 -0.54 -21.76
C GLU A 347 -20.75 -0.27 -21.70
N ALA A 348 -21.40 -0.39 -20.54
CA ALA A 348 -22.85 -0.39 -20.42
C ALA A 348 -23.40 0.97 -19.98
N GLY A 349 -23.29 1.99 -20.83
CA GLY A 349 -23.75 3.34 -20.56
C GLY A 349 -24.76 3.92 -21.55
N GLY A 350 -25.40 5.02 -21.15
CA GLY A 350 -26.36 5.74 -21.99
C GLY A 350 -25.75 6.95 -22.72
N ASP A 351 -24.84 7.65 -22.04
CA ASP A 351 -24.30 8.95 -22.43
C ASP A 351 -22.79 9.09 -22.10
N ASP A 352 -21.98 8.04 -22.30
CA ASP A 352 -20.52 8.08 -22.08
C ASP A 352 -19.81 9.15 -22.90
N VAL A 353 -18.77 9.74 -22.32
CA VAL A 353 -17.93 10.75 -22.93
C VAL A 353 -16.50 10.26 -23.03
N ALA A 354 -16.12 9.81 -24.23
CA ALA A 354 -14.72 9.50 -24.56
C ALA A 354 -14.06 10.66 -25.31
N VAL A 355 -12.91 11.12 -24.82
CA VAL A 355 -12.07 12.13 -25.47
C VAL A 355 -10.64 11.60 -25.63
N ARG A 356 -9.93 12.08 -26.66
CA ARG A 356 -8.54 11.66 -26.92
C ARG A 356 -8.38 10.13 -26.93
N CYS A 357 -9.29 9.43 -27.63
CA CYS A 357 -9.25 7.99 -27.84
C CYS A 357 -9.26 7.70 -29.34
N GLU A 358 -8.25 6.98 -29.83
CA GLU A 358 -8.09 6.58 -31.23
C GLU A 358 -9.08 5.49 -31.60
N THR A 359 -9.36 4.60 -30.64
CA THR A 359 -10.37 3.55 -30.75
C THR A 359 -11.42 3.70 -29.66
N VAL A 360 -12.68 3.82 -30.06
CA VAL A 360 -13.82 3.85 -29.15
C VAL A 360 -14.78 2.69 -29.44
N SER A 361 -15.32 2.08 -28.39
CA SER A 361 -16.40 1.11 -28.54
C SER A 361 -17.70 1.80 -28.98
N ALA A 362 -18.65 1.03 -29.53
CA ALA A 362 -19.90 1.58 -30.06
C ALA A 362 -20.81 2.21 -28.98
N ALA A 363 -20.59 1.90 -27.70
CA ALA A 363 -21.33 2.46 -26.57
C ALA A 363 -21.01 3.96 -26.37
N CYS A 364 -19.78 4.39 -26.68
CA CYS A 364 -19.34 5.78 -26.54
C CYS A 364 -19.60 6.65 -27.79
N GLU A 365 -20.27 6.14 -28.84
CA GLU A 365 -20.62 7.00 -29.97
C GLU A 365 -21.72 7.99 -29.52
N PRO A 366 -21.51 9.31 -29.59
CA PRO A 366 -22.50 10.27 -29.16
C PRO A 366 -23.77 10.01 -29.96
N SER A 367 -24.88 9.76 -29.26
CA SER A 367 -26.17 9.50 -29.88
C SER A 367 -26.40 10.56 -30.95
N ARG A 368 -26.52 10.13 -32.21
CA ARG A 368 -26.71 11.06 -33.33
C ARG A 368 -28.04 11.80 -33.12
N ARG A 369 -28.01 12.95 -32.44
CA ARG A 369 -29.06 13.96 -32.51
C ARG A 369 -29.01 14.55 -33.91
N GLY A 370 -29.67 13.88 -34.83
CA GLY A 370 -29.66 14.25 -36.24
C GLY A 370 -30.48 13.33 -37.12
N SER A 371 -31.62 12.82 -36.65
CA SER A 371 -32.64 12.33 -37.58
C SER A 371 -33.26 13.54 -38.28
N THR A 372 -32.74 13.81 -39.49
CA THR A 372 -33.39 14.61 -40.53
C THR A 372 -34.90 14.34 -40.54
N PRO A 373 -35.77 15.37 -40.51
CA PRO A 373 -37.20 15.15 -40.66
C PRO A 373 -37.47 14.56 -42.06
N PRO A 374 -38.42 13.63 -42.20
CA PRO A 374 -38.72 13.00 -43.48
C PRO A 374 -39.13 14.08 -44.49
N GLY A 375 -38.44 14.10 -45.63
CA GLY A 375 -38.70 15.02 -46.74
C GLY A 375 -40.17 14.99 -47.14
N GLY A 376 -40.80 16.17 -47.11
CA GLY A 376 -42.10 16.39 -47.72
C GLY A 376 -42.04 16.15 -49.24
N PRO A 377 -43.14 15.69 -49.86
CA PRO A 377 -43.14 15.31 -51.26
C PRO A 377 -42.87 16.51 -52.17
N ALA A 378 -42.05 16.26 -53.18
CA ALA A 378 -41.73 17.17 -54.26
C ALA A 378 -42.99 17.66 -54.98
N GLU A 379 -43.13 18.98 -55.14
CA GLU A 379 -43.97 19.56 -56.18
C GLU A 379 -43.41 19.17 -57.55
N ALA A 380 -44.26 18.54 -58.35
CA ALA A 380 -44.08 18.44 -59.79
C ALA A 380 -45.21 19.21 -60.49
N VAL A 381 -44.76 20.05 -61.41
CA VAL A 381 -45.48 20.93 -62.36
C VAL A 381 -46.55 20.20 -63.16
#